data_AF-A0A1Z8WWV1-F1
#
_entry.id   AF-A0A1Z8WWV1-F1
#
_cell.length_a   1.000
_cell.length_b   1.000
_cell.length_c   1.000
_cell.angle_alpha   90.00
_cell.angle_beta   90.00
_cell.angle_gamma   90.00
#
_symmetry.space_group_name_H-M   'P 1'
#
loop_
_entity.id
_entity.type
_entity.pdbx_description
1 polymer ?
#
loop_
_entity_poly.entity_id
_entity_poly.type
_entity_poly.pdbx_seq_one_letter_code
_entity_poly.pdbx_strand_id
1 'polypeptide(L)'
;MKKLKKVSLALLFTFVITSCSNSDVVVQIYGAYEYNCTTHEYRVLSKNIMFPFMKVEKWYTKEEFHEANVEYALEPYAGLAISDEGLLEISPSKEMSYGMLKELIMEVDCENPQDIMLF
;
A
#
# COMPACT_ATOMS: atom_id res chain seq x y z
N MET A 1 -10.89 -64.01 11.60
CA MET A 1 -9.48 -63.99 11.14
C MET A 1 -9.45 -63.84 9.62
N LYS A 2 -8.59 -62.93 9.10
CA LYS A 2 -8.10 -62.81 7.70
C LYS A 2 -9.12 -62.21 6.70
N LYS A 3 -8.87 -61.17 5.90
CA LYS A 3 -7.70 -60.33 5.57
C LYS A 3 -8.26 -59.06 4.88
N LEU A 4 -8.01 -57.86 5.41
CA LEU A 4 -8.19 -56.62 4.63
C LEU A 4 -7.15 -56.63 3.48
N LYS A 5 -7.62 -56.73 2.24
CA LYS A 5 -6.76 -56.54 1.05
C LYS A 5 -6.96 -55.12 0.50
N LYS A 6 -5.88 -54.35 0.67
CA LYS A 6 -5.55 -53.07 0.04
C LYS A 6 -5.88 -53.08 -1.47
N VAL A 7 -6.57 -52.06 -1.97
CA VAL A 7 -6.30 -51.39 -3.27
C VAL A 7 -6.91 -49.98 -3.17
N SER A 8 -6.11 -49.01 -2.73
CA SER A 8 -5.53 -47.94 -3.56
C SER A 8 -6.53 -46.83 -3.88
N LEU A 9 -6.52 -45.84 -2.98
CA LEU A 9 -7.07 -44.50 -3.14
C LEU A 9 -6.38 -43.84 -4.35
N ALA A 10 -7.04 -43.83 -5.51
CA ALA A 10 -6.61 -43.02 -6.63
C ALA A 10 -6.92 -41.55 -6.32
N LEU A 11 -6.03 -40.91 -5.55
CA LEU A 11 -6.01 -39.46 -5.44
C LEU A 11 -5.46 -38.93 -6.77
N LEU A 12 -6.37 -38.51 -7.67
CA LEU A 12 -6.03 -37.62 -8.77
C LEU A 12 -5.63 -36.28 -8.14
N PHE A 13 -4.35 -36.16 -7.77
CA PHE A 13 -3.73 -34.87 -7.53
C PHE A 13 -3.62 -34.16 -8.88
N THR A 14 -4.65 -33.38 -9.22
CA THR A 14 -4.52 -32.27 -10.16
C THR A 14 -3.54 -31.28 -9.53
N PHE A 15 -2.26 -31.41 -9.85
CA PHE A 15 -1.29 -30.34 -9.65
C PHE A 15 -1.68 -29.19 -10.59
N VAL A 16 -2.53 -28.29 -10.10
CA VAL A 16 -2.59 -26.94 -10.64
C VAL A 16 -1.27 -26.30 -10.24
N ILE A 17 -0.28 -26.40 -11.12
CA ILE A 17 0.93 -25.59 -11.01
C ILE A 17 0.47 -24.18 -11.39
N THR A 18 -0.07 -23.44 -10.41
CA THR A 18 -0.13 -21.99 -10.55
C THR A 18 1.32 -21.56 -10.66
N SER A 19 1.76 -21.09 -11.83
CA SER A 19 3.07 -20.45 -11.92
C SER A 19 3.04 -19.31 -10.89
N CYS A 20 3.84 -19.40 -9.85
CA CYS A 20 4.05 -18.29 -8.94
C CYS A 20 4.61 -17.14 -9.78
N SER A 21 3.74 -16.21 -10.15
CA SER A 21 4.12 -14.91 -10.71
C SER A 21 5.12 -14.26 -9.75
N ASN A 22 6.08 -13.54 -10.31
CA ASN A 22 7.13 -12.80 -9.59
C ASN A 22 6.64 -12.31 -8.22
N SER A 23 7.30 -12.77 -7.15
CA SER A 23 7.02 -12.26 -5.80
C SER A 23 7.29 -10.76 -5.77
N ASP A 24 6.34 -9.98 -5.28
CA ASP A 24 6.49 -8.53 -5.13
C ASP A 24 7.77 -8.19 -4.37
N VAL A 25 8.51 -7.19 -4.88
CA VAL A 25 9.67 -6.64 -4.18
C VAL A 25 9.17 -5.52 -3.28
N VAL A 26 9.08 -5.79 -1.98
CA VAL A 26 8.64 -4.80 -0.99
C VAL A 26 9.83 -4.31 -0.19
N VAL A 27 10.02 -3.00 -0.14
CA VAL A 27 11.08 -2.32 0.60
C VAL A 27 10.47 -1.67 1.83
N GLN A 28 11.02 -2.00 3.00
CA GLN A 28 10.65 -1.37 4.25
C GLN A 28 11.49 -0.11 4.47
N ILE A 29 10.84 0.94 4.96
CA ILE A 29 11.39 2.28 5.13
C ILE A 29 11.29 2.63 6.61
N TYR A 30 12.43 2.62 7.31
CA TYR A 30 12.55 2.97 8.73
C TYR A 30 11.59 2.21 9.68
N GLY A 31 11.21 0.97 9.32
CA GLY A 31 10.26 0.19 10.12
C GLY A 31 8.82 0.76 10.16
N ALA A 32 8.57 1.89 9.49
CA ALA A 32 7.32 2.65 9.62
C ALA A 32 6.50 2.64 8.33
N TYR A 33 7.14 2.45 7.19
CA TYR A 33 6.50 2.43 5.88
C TYR A 33 7.00 1.27 5.04
N GLU A 34 6.23 0.94 4.02
CA GLU A 34 6.66 0.02 2.97
C GLU A 34 6.32 0.60 1.60
N TYR A 35 7.15 0.27 0.62
CA TYR A 35 6.95 0.57 -0.78
C TYR A 35 7.08 -0.72 -1.60
N ASN A 36 6.06 -1.01 -2.40
CA ASN A 36 6.05 -2.15 -3.31
C ASN A 36 6.63 -1.71 -4.65
N CYS A 37 7.85 -2.14 -4.94
CA CYS A 37 8.56 -1.86 -6.18
C CYS A 37 7.92 -2.50 -7.42
N THR A 38 7.03 -3.48 -7.23
CA THR A 38 6.31 -4.15 -8.33
C THR A 38 5.04 -3.39 -8.70
N THR A 39 4.28 -2.92 -7.71
CA THR A 39 3.01 -2.21 -7.95
C THR A 39 3.11 -0.69 -7.85
N HIS A 40 4.25 -0.17 -7.39
CA HIS A 40 4.48 1.26 -7.07
C HIS A 40 3.53 1.81 -6.00
N GLU A 41 3.03 0.94 -5.12
CA GLU A 41 2.16 1.28 -4.00
C GLU A 41 2.96 1.44 -2.71
N TYR A 42 2.39 2.11 -1.74
CA TYR A 42 3.02 2.34 -0.44
C TYR A 42 2.00 2.24 0.69
N ARG A 43 2.48 1.93 1.89
CA ARG A 43 1.64 1.83 3.09
C ARG A 43 2.39 2.27 4.34
N VAL A 44 1.63 2.65 5.36
CA VAL A 44 2.13 2.85 6.72
C VAL A 44 1.95 1.57 7.53
N LEU A 45 2.94 1.21 8.35
CA LEU A 45 2.90 0.01 9.21
C LEU A 45 2.34 0.29 10.61
N SER A 46 2.24 1.57 10.98
CA SER A 46 1.69 1.99 12.27
C SER A 46 0.99 3.34 12.12
N LYS A 47 0.27 3.75 13.18
CA LYS A 47 -0.42 5.05 13.19
C LYS A 47 0.59 6.16 12.95
N ASN A 48 0.41 6.89 11.86
CA ASN A 48 1.33 7.92 11.44
C ASN A 48 0.86 9.31 11.86
N ILE A 49 1.73 10.10 12.51
CA ILE A 49 1.41 11.47 12.93
C ILE A 49 1.55 12.45 11.76
N MET A 50 2.48 12.19 10.83
CA MET A 50 2.73 13.05 9.67
C MET A 50 1.66 12.87 8.58
N PHE A 51 1.17 11.64 8.41
CA PHE A 51 0.12 11.28 7.45
C PHE A 51 -1.07 10.62 8.16
N PRO A 52 -1.81 11.37 9.00
CA PRO A 52 -2.90 10.83 9.81
C PRO A 52 -4.07 10.29 8.99
N PHE A 53 -4.18 10.68 7.73
CA PHE A 53 -5.18 10.21 6.76
C PHE A 53 -4.86 8.84 6.15
N MET A 54 -3.62 8.34 6.31
CA MET A 54 -3.25 7.01 5.86
C MET A 54 -3.73 5.94 6.85
N LYS A 55 -4.46 4.96 6.33
CA LYS A 55 -4.89 3.78 7.10
C LYS A 55 -3.74 2.80 7.23
N VAL A 56 -3.55 2.28 8.45
CA VAL A 56 -2.53 1.27 8.76
C VAL A 56 -2.71 0.04 7.87
N GLU A 57 -1.61 -0.47 7.33
CA GLU A 57 -1.51 -1.63 6.45
C GLU A 57 -2.24 -1.54 5.09
N LYS A 58 -3.02 -0.47 4.84
CA LYS A 58 -3.62 -0.23 3.52
C LYS A 58 -2.54 0.21 2.53
N TRP A 59 -2.47 -0.47 1.39
CA TRP A 59 -1.72 -0.02 0.22
C TRP A 59 -2.44 1.14 -0.47
N TYR A 60 -1.66 2.15 -0.85
CA TYR A 60 -2.10 3.31 -1.58
C TYR A 60 -1.31 3.43 -2.89
N THR A 61 -2.04 3.63 -3.97
CA THR A 61 -1.49 4.27 -5.18
C THR A 61 -1.28 5.77 -4.94
N LYS A 62 -0.54 6.43 -5.84
CA LYS A 62 -0.35 7.89 -5.80
C LYS A 62 -1.69 8.63 -5.81
N GLU A 63 -2.60 8.20 -6.66
CA GLU A 63 -3.94 8.74 -6.80
C GLU A 63 -4.75 8.56 -5.50
N GLU A 64 -4.79 7.35 -4.93
CA GLU A 64 -5.55 7.11 -3.69
C GLU A 64 -5.03 7.91 -2.49
N PHE A 65 -3.71 8.16 -2.42
CA PHE A 65 -3.17 9.03 -1.37
C PHE A 65 -3.52 10.49 -1.57
N HIS A 66 -3.51 10.96 -2.82
CA HIS A 66 -3.98 12.30 -3.13
C HIS A 66 -5.45 12.45 -2.74
N GLU A 67 -6.30 11.49 -3.10
CA GLU A 67 -7.71 11.46 -2.71
C GLU A 67 -7.88 11.46 -1.19
N ALA A 68 -7.12 10.63 -0.47
CA ALA A 68 -7.16 10.59 0.99
C ALA A 68 -6.65 11.90 1.63
N ASN A 69 -5.64 12.53 1.05
CA ASN A 69 -5.13 13.83 1.51
C ASN A 69 -6.17 14.94 1.29
N VAL A 70 -6.85 14.94 0.14
CA VAL A 70 -7.94 15.86 -0.17
C VAL A 70 -9.12 15.65 0.78
N GLU A 71 -9.57 14.41 0.97
CA GLU A 71 -10.66 14.08 1.89
C GLU A 71 -10.36 14.58 3.31
N TYR A 72 -9.15 14.31 3.80
CA TYR A 72 -8.71 14.76 5.12
C TYR A 72 -8.58 16.28 5.23
N ALA A 73 -8.03 16.95 4.21
CA ALA A 73 -7.89 18.40 4.22
C ALA A 73 -9.24 19.13 4.18
N LEU A 74 -10.24 18.52 3.52
CA LEU A 74 -11.58 19.10 3.40
C LEU A 74 -12.54 18.70 4.53
N GLU A 75 -12.21 17.69 5.34
CA GLU A 75 -13.02 17.23 6.49
C GLU A 75 -13.46 18.37 7.43
N PRO A 76 -12.59 19.33 7.83
CA PRO A 76 -12.98 20.43 8.71
C PRO A 76 -14.02 21.39 8.10
N TYR A 77 -14.16 21.37 6.78
CA TYR A 77 -15.06 22.23 6.02
C TYR A 77 -16.39 21.54 5.68
N ALA A 78 -16.55 20.26 6.03
CA ALA A 78 -17.76 19.52 5.79
C ALA A 78 -18.98 20.19 6.46
N GLY A 79 -20.01 20.48 5.65
CA GLY A 79 -21.24 21.14 6.12
C GLY A 79 -21.16 22.66 6.26
N LEU A 80 -20.02 23.29 5.96
CA LEU A 80 -19.92 24.74 5.83
C LEU A 80 -20.44 25.20 4.47
N ALA A 81 -20.99 26.41 4.43
CA ALA A 81 -21.46 27.04 3.19
C ALA A 81 -20.27 27.64 2.40
N ILE A 82 -19.37 26.76 1.92
CA ILE A 82 -18.24 27.10 1.05
C ILE A 82 -18.59 26.64 -0.36
N SER A 83 -18.28 27.47 -1.37
CA SER A 83 -18.50 27.09 -2.77
C SER A 83 -17.51 26.01 -3.22
N ASP A 84 -17.86 25.27 -4.27
CA ASP A 84 -16.96 24.28 -4.87
C ASP A 84 -15.64 24.92 -5.32
N GLU A 85 -15.68 26.16 -5.82
CA GLU A 85 -14.48 26.94 -6.17
C GLU A 85 -13.63 27.25 -4.94
N GLY A 86 -14.25 27.63 -3.82
CA GLY A 86 -13.53 27.85 -2.56
C GLY A 86 -12.92 26.57 -1.99
N LEU A 87 -13.62 25.43 -2.12
CA LEU A 87 -13.08 24.11 -1.75
C LEU A 87 -11.90 23.72 -2.65
N LEU A 88 -11.97 24.03 -3.94
CA LEU A 88 -10.90 23.76 -4.89
C LEU A 88 -9.64 24.58 -4.58
N GLU A 89 -9.78 25.85 -4.16
CA GLU A 89 -8.66 26.72 -3.79
C GLU A 89 -7.90 26.24 -2.55
N ILE A 90 -8.59 25.60 -1.61
CA ILE A 90 -7.98 25.08 -0.37
C ILE A 90 -7.59 23.61 -0.45
N SER A 91 -8.07 22.90 -1.48
CA SER A 91 -7.75 21.49 -1.70
C SER A 91 -6.27 21.31 -2.03
N PRO A 92 -5.57 20.33 -1.42
CA PRO A 92 -4.21 20.01 -1.78
C PRO A 92 -4.09 19.70 -3.28
N SER A 93 -3.06 20.22 -3.94
CA SER A 93 -2.78 19.84 -5.32
C SER A 93 -2.17 18.44 -5.41
N LYS A 94 -2.23 17.83 -6.60
CA LYS A 94 -1.50 16.59 -6.89
C LYS A 94 0.00 16.75 -6.70
N GLU A 95 0.57 17.86 -7.16
CA GLU A 95 1.99 18.16 -7.00
C GLU A 95 2.40 18.19 -5.53
N MET A 96 1.62 18.87 -4.68
CA MET A 96 1.85 18.90 -3.24
C MET A 96 1.76 17.50 -2.63
N SER A 97 0.71 16.75 -2.97
CA SER A 97 0.50 15.39 -2.45
C SER A 97 1.63 14.45 -2.88
N TYR A 98 2.08 14.52 -4.13
CA TYR A 98 3.14 13.66 -4.65
C TYR A 98 4.52 14.08 -4.11
N GLY A 99 4.71 15.38 -3.83
CA GLY A 99 5.87 15.87 -3.09
C GLY A 99 5.96 15.29 -1.69
N MET A 100 4.85 15.31 -0.93
CA MET A 100 4.75 14.68 0.39
C MET A 100 5.08 13.18 0.34
N LEU A 101 4.55 12.49 -0.67
CA LEU A 101 4.85 11.08 -0.88
C LEU A 101 6.33 10.84 -1.21
N LYS A 102 6.95 11.71 -2.02
CA LYS A 102 8.36 11.58 -2.38
C LYS A 102 9.25 11.63 -1.14
N GLU A 103 8.95 12.54 -0.21
CA GLU A 103 9.64 12.62 1.08
C GLU A 103 9.41 11.36 1.92
N LEU A 104 8.22 10.77 1.85
CA LEU A 104 7.89 9.54 2.56
C LEU A 104 8.73 8.35 2.09
N ILE A 105 8.89 8.20 0.77
CA ILE A 105 9.57 7.04 0.18
C ILE A 105 11.07 7.26 -0.03
N MET A 106 11.60 8.45 0.26
CA MET A 106 13.01 8.84 0.07
C MET A 106 13.74 8.25 -1.16
N GLU A 107 13.08 8.19 -2.32
CA GLU A 107 13.66 7.64 -3.55
C GLU A 107 14.16 6.19 -3.42
N VAL A 108 13.38 5.29 -2.81
CA VAL A 108 13.68 3.84 -2.75
C VAL A 108 14.30 3.32 -4.06
N ASP A 109 15.51 2.78 -3.95
CA ASP A 109 16.18 2.06 -5.03
C ASP A 109 15.62 0.64 -5.14
N CYS A 110 14.71 0.44 -6.08
CA CYS A 110 14.12 -0.87 -6.36
C CYS A 110 15.09 -1.86 -7.02
N GLU A 111 16.19 -1.39 -7.60
CA GLU A 111 17.20 -2.24 -8.23
C GLU A 111 18.22 -2.76 -7.19
N ASN A 112 18.48 -1.97 -6.15
CA ASN A 112 19.32 -2.34 -5.02
C ASN A 112 18.69 -1.88 -3.69
N PRO A 113 17.71 -2.64 -3.14
CA PRO A 113 16.92 -2.25 -1.97
C PRO A 113 17.68 -2.28 -0.63
N GLN A 114 19.00 -2.11 -0.65
CA GLN A 114 19.89 -2.31 0.49
C GLN A 114 19.79 -1.20 1.56
N ASP A 115 19.18 -0.06 1.27
CA ASP A 115 19.16 1.08 2.19
C ASP A 115 17.78 1.75 2.29
N ILE A 116 16.91 1.31 3.22
CA ILE A 116 16.24 2.18 4.25
C ILE A 116 15.90 1.34 5.53
N MET A 117 16.91 0.86 6.26
CA MET A 117 16.76 0.30 7.60
C MET A 117 17.24 1.27 8.68
N LEU A 118 16.40 1.57 9.68
CA LEU A 118 16.83 1.70 11.08
C LEU A 118 15.64 1.33 12.00
N PHE A 119 15.43 0.02 12.21
CA PHE A 119 15.56 -0.73 13.47
C PHE A 119 15.19 -2.20 13.24
#